data_AF-A0A7C6ZZ20-F1
#
_entry.id   AF-A0A7C6ZZ20-F1
#
_cell.length_a   1.000
_cell.length_b   1.000
_cell.length_c   1.000
_cell.angle_alpha   90.00
_cell.angle_beta   90.00
_cell.angle_gamma   90.00
#
_symmetry.space_group_name_H-M   'P 1'
#
loop_
_entity.id
_entity.type
_entity.pdbx_description
1 polymer ?
#
loop_
_entity_poly.entity_id
_entity_poly.type
_entity_poly.pdbx_seq_one_letter_code
_entity_poly.pdbx_strand_id
1 'polypeptide(L)'
;MWFSLKHGIAFVHSTYPVSKKRFIFISLLPNLVFDIIPLFLWVVLPINDQDISSFLLSFASICLIIGAGDYMNVFNALTQMPKGTLTKLYGFNSYWYYPEKNQAEDSPAD
;
A
#
# COMPACT_ATOMS: atom_id res chain seq x y z
N MET A 1 -3.82 -10.87 -10.52
CA MET A 1 -3.48 -11.38 -9.17
C MET A 1 -2.26 -12.26 -9.31
N TRP A 2 -1.27 -12.08 -8.44
CA TRP A 2 -0.04 -12.87 -8.42
C TRP A 2 0.01 -13.67 -7.12
N PHE A 3 0.33 -14.96 -7.21
CA PHE A 3 0.36 -15.87 -6.07
C PHE A 3 1.79 -16.35 -5.80
N SER A 4 2.18 -16.34 -4.53
CA SER A 4 3.39 -17.00 -4.06
C SER A 4 3.05 -18.01 -2.98
N LEU A 5 2.76 -19.24 -3.39
CA LEU A 5 2.41 -20.32 -2.48
C LEU A 5 3.53 -20.63 -1.47
N LYS A 6 4.80 -20.48 -1.90
CA LYS A 6 5.97 -20.66 -1.02
C LYS A 6 6.01 -19.68 0.15
N HIS A 7 5.49 -18.48 -0.04
CA HIS A 7 5.48 -17.43 0.98
C HIS A 7 4.09 -17.25 1.61
N GLY A 8 3.07 -17.99 1.15
CA GLY A 8 1.68 -17.88 1.63
C GLY A 8 0.99 -16.56 1.27
N ILE A 9 1.44 -15.87 0.21
CA ILE A 9 0.98 -14.51 -0.11
C ILE A 9 0.26 -14.47 -1.47
N ALA A 10 -0.85 -13.76 -1.51
CA ALA A 10 -1.57 -13.39 -2.73
C ALA A 10 -1.58 -11.87 -2.88
N PHE A 11 -1.08 -11.37 -4.01
CA PHE A 11 -1.07 -9.93 -4.32
C PHE A 11 -2.05 -9.58 -5.41
N VAL A 12 -2.83 -8.54 -5.15
CA VAL A 12 -3.53 -7.79 -6.18
C VAL A 12 -2.57 -6.75 -6.72
N HIS A 13 -1.96 -7.05 -7.85
CA HIS A 13 -1.16 -6.08 -8.60
C HIS A 13 -1.95 -5.44 -9.73
N SER A 14 -1.73 -4.15 -9.95
CA SER A 14 -2.17 -3.44 -11.15
C SER A 14 -1.01 -3.38 -12.14
N THR A 15 -1.26 -3.74 -13.40
CA THR A 15 -0.31 -3.55 -14.50
C THR A 15 -0.35 -2.12 -15.05
N TYR A 16 -1.34 -1.33 -14.63
CA TYR A 16 -1.50 0.06 -15.04
C TYR A 16 -0.46 0.94 -14.32
N PRO A 17 0.24 1.83 -15.03
CA PRO A 17 1.22 2.72 -14.43
C PRO A 17 0.58 3.70 -13.43
N VAL A 18 1.15 3.80 -12.23
CA VAL A 18 0.62 4.65 -11.16
C VAL A 18 1.63 5.73 -10.79
N SER A 19 1.21 6.99 -10.67
CA SER A 19 2.12 8.05 -10.21
C SER A 19 2.52 7.87 -8.74
N LYS A 20 3.72 8.34 -8.34
CA LYS A 20 4.22 8.26 -6.95
C LYS A 20 3.17 8.63 -5.89
N LYS A 21 2.47 9.77 -6.06
CA LYS A 21 1.46 10.24 -5.09
C LYS A 21 0.28 9.29 -5.00
N ARG A 22 -0.22 8.81 -6.15
CA ARG A 22 -1.36 7.89 -6.21
C ARG A 22 -0.99 6.51 -5.66
N PHE A 23 0.25 6.07 -5.90
CA PHE A 23 0.77 4.83 -5.34
C PHE A 23 0.78 4.88 -3.81
N ILE A 24 1.37 5.92 -3.21
CA ILE A 24 1.36 6.13 -1.75
C ILE A 24 -0.07 6.14 -1.19
N PHE A 25 -0.98 6.86 -1.83
CA PHE A 25 -2.37 6.95 -1.38
C PHE A 25 -3.07 5.58 -1.40
N ILE A 26 -2.96 4.84 -2.50
CA ILE A 26 -3.60 3.52 -2.64
C ILE A 26 -2.95 2.50 -1.71
N SER A 27 -1.64 2.56 -1.45
CA SER A 27 -0.98 1.71 -0.45
C SER A 27 -1.47 2.02 0.97
N LEU A 28 -1.70 3.28 1.35
CA LEU A 28 -2.19 3.61 2.70
C LEU A 28 -3.69 3.33 2.89
N LEU A 29 -4.47 3.31 1.82
CA LEU A 29 -5.94 3.24 1.90
C LEU A 29 -6.47 2.01 2.66
N PRO A 30 -5.97 0.77 2.45
CA PRO A 30 -6.45 -0.40 3.18
C PRO A 30 -6.22 -0.28 4.68
N ASN A 31 -5.03 0.19 5.10
CA ASN A 31 -4.70 0.39 6.51
C ASN A 31 -5.58 1.47 7.15
N LEU A 32 -5.84 2.56 6.43
CA LEU A 32 -6.74 3.60 6.93
C LEU A 32 -8.17 3.06 7.15
N VAL A 33 -8.69 2.28 6.20
CA VAL A 33 -10.08 1.81 6.21
C VAL A 33 -10.31 0.64 7.15
N PHE A 34 -9.40 -0.34 7.20
CA PHE A 34 -9.61 -1.61 7.90
C PHE A 34 -8.92 -1.70 9.26
N ASP A 35 -7.88 -0.90 9.50
CA ASP A 35 -7.17 -0.88 10.78
C ASP A 35 -7.53 0.40 11.56
N ILE A 36 -7.18 1.57 11.03
CA ILE A 36 -7.33 2.83 11.77
C ILE A 36 -8.80 3.14 12.11
N ILE A 37 -9.74 3.03 11.15
CA ILE A 37 -11.15 3.34 11.41
C ILE A 37 -11.76 2.38 12.44
N PRO A 38 -11.67 1.04 12.31
CA PRO A 38 -12.23 0.13 13.30
C PRO A 38 -11.59 0.27 14.68
N LEU A 39 -10.27 0.49 14.76
CA LEU A 39 -9.57 0.74 16.02
C LEU A 39 -10.04 2.06 16.67
N PHE A 40 -10.16 3.13 15.89
CA PHE A 40 -10.64 4.41 16.38
C PHE A 40 -12.07 4.33 16.91
N LEU A 41 -12.96 3.63 16.20
CA LEU A 41 -14.33 3.39 16.65
C LEU A 41 -14.35 2.61 17.97
N TRP A 42 -13.50 1.59 18.10
CA TRP A 42 -13.38 0.81 19.33
C TRP A 42 -12.90 1.65 20.53
N VAL A 43 -11.95 2.58 20.31
CA VAL A 43 -11.42 3.46 21.38
C VAL A 43 -12.41 4.55 21.80
N VAL A 44 -13.11 5.17 20.84
CA VAL A 44 -13.91 6.39 21.09
C VAL A 44 -15.35 6.08 21.49
N LEU A 45 -15.93 4.99 20.99
CA LEU A 45 -17.31 4.64 21.29
C LEU A 45 -17.38 3.77 22.56
N PRO A 46 -18.29 4.06 23.49
CA PRO A 46 -18.55 3.19 24.63
C PRO A 46 -19.34 1.95 24.17
N ILE A 47 -18.64 0.98 23.58
CA ILE A 47 -19.22 -0.27 23.08
C ILE A 47 -19.43 -1.22 24.26
N ASN A 48 -20.68 -1.33 24.71
CA ASN A 48 -21.05 -2.22 25.81
C ASN A 48 -21.23 -3.69 25.36
N ASP A 49 -21.36 -3.92 24.07
CA ASP A 49 -21.47 -5.25 23.49
C ASP A 49 -20.07 -5.87 23.35
N GLN A 50 -19.84 -6.96 24.08
CA GLN A 50 -18.54 -7.63 24.14
C GLN A 50 -18.16 -8.27 22.80
N ASP A 51 -19.13 -8.78 22.03
CA ASP A 51 -18.87 -9.42 20.75
C ASP A 51 -18.42 -8.40 19.71
N ILE A 52 -19.10 -7.25 19.65
CA ILE A 52 -18.74 -6.14 18.76
C ILE A 52 -17.38 -5.57 19.15
N SER A 53 -17.13 -5.40 20.45
CA SER A 53 -15.87 -4.90 20.98
C SER A 53 -14.70 -5.82 20.61
N SER A 54 -14.82 -7.12 20.87
CA SER A 54 -13.82 -8.12 20.51
C SER A 54 -13.62 -8.23 19.00
N PHE A 55 -14.69 -8.13 18.20
CA PHE A 55 -14.59 -8.13 16.75
C PHE A 55 -13.78 -6.94 16.23
N LEU A 56 -14.11 -5.70 16.61
CA LEU A 56 -13.42 -4.51 16.12
C LEU A 56 -11.93 -4.52 16.46
N LEU A 57 -11.59 -4.87 17.71
CA LEU A 57 -10.21 -4.93 18.15
C LEU A 57 -9.43 -6.02 17.41
N SER A 58 -10.00 -7.22 17.30
CA SER A 58 -9.34 -8.36 16.65
C SER A 58 -9.18 -8.12 15.15
N PHE A 59 -10.22 -7.61 14.50
CA PHE A 59 -10.23 -7.28 13.08
C PHE A 59 -9.18 -6.20 12.76
N ALA A 60 -9.19 -5.08 13.49
CA ALA A 60 -8.21 -4.02 13.30
C ALA A 60 -6.77 -4.52 13.47
N SER A 61 -6.53 -5.28 14.56
CA SER A 61 -5.19 -5.82 14.87
C SER A 61 -4.68 -6.78 13.78
N ILE A 62 -5.54 -7.65 13.26
CA ILE A 62 -5.17 -8.57 12.17
C ILE A 62 -4.87 -7.77 10.89
N CYS A 63 -5.71 -6.80 10.55
CA CYS A 63 -5.53 -5.95 9.37
C CYS A 63 -4.24 -5.11 9.45
N LEU A 64 -3.88 -4.59 10.63
CA LEU A 64 -2.64 -3.87 10.85
C LEU A 64 -1.41 -4.72 10.54
N ILE A 65 -1.39 -5.97 10.99
CA ILE A 65 -0.27 -6.90 10.78
C ILE A 65 -0.16 -7.30 9.30
N ILE A 66 -1.28 -7.66 8.67
CA ILE A 66 -1.30 -8.05 7.25
C ILE A 66 -0.93 -6.87 6.34
N GLY A 67 -1.28 -5.65 6.75
CA GLY A 67 -0.98 -4.40 6.06
C GLY A 67 0.49 -3.95 6.11
N ALA A 68 1.39 -4.69 6.79
CA ALA A 68 2.81 -4.34 6.89
C ALA A 68 3.50 -4.08 5.53
N GLY A 69 3.10 -4.82 4.49
CA GLY A 69 3.58 -4.63 3.12
C GLY A 69 3.33 -3.24 2.55
N ASP A 70 2.20 -2.63 2.90
CA ASP A 70 1.82 -1.31 2.44
C ASP A 70 2.66 -0.20 3.08
N TYR A 71 2.99 -0.32 4.37
CA TYR A 71 3.91 0.60 5.03
C TYR A 71 5.30 0.55 4.39
N MET A 72 5.78 -0.65 4.05
CA MET A 72 7.04 -0.82 3.31
C MET A 72 6.97 -0.19 1.91
N ASN A 73 5.86 -0.38 1.19
CA ASN A 73 5.64 0.26 -0.11
C ASN A 73 5.67 1.79 -0.03
N VAL A 74 5.03 2.37 0.99
CA VAL A 74 5.00 3.82 1.23
C VAL A 74 6.38 4.33 1.60
N PHE A 75 7.09 3.65 2.52
CA PHE A 75 8.44 4.01 2.91
C PHE A 75 9.40 4.00 1.70
N ASN A 76 9.37 2.93 0.90
CA ASN A 76 10.16 2.83 -0.32
C ASN A 76 9.78 3.90 -1.35
N ALA A 77 8.49 4.19 -1.52
CA ALA A 77 8.05 5.25 -2.42
C ALA A 77 8.55 6.63 -1.96
N LEU A 78 8.49 6.94 -0.66
CA LEU A 78 8.95 8.21 -0.11
C LEU A 78 10.46 8.38 -0.26
N THR A 79 11.23 7.33 0.03
CA THR A 79 12.70 7.37 0.10
C THR A 79 13.40 7.11 -1.23
N GLN A 80 12.85 6.23 -2.08
CA GLN A 80 13.56 5.74 -3.27
C GLN A 80 13.00 6.27 -4.59
N MET A 81 11.72 6.67 -4.67
CA MET A 81 11.13 7.09 -5.94
C MET A 81 11.37 8.58 -6.24
N PRO A 82 12.00 8.95 -7.37
CA PRO A 82 12.10 10.33 -7.82
C PRO A 82 10.73 10.95 -8.16
N LYS A 83 10.67 12.29 -8.20
CA LYS A 83 9.48 13.01 -8.67
C LYS A 83 9.28 12.79 -10.17
N GLY A 84 8.04 12.70 -10.64
CA GLY A 84 7.73 12.49 -12.05
C GLY A 84 7.81 11.05 -12.54
N THR A 85 8.10 10.09 -11.65
CA THR A 85 8.13 8.66 -11.99
C THR A 85 6.76 7.98 -11.90
N LEU A 86 6.64 6.88 -12.63
CA LEU A 86 5.52 5.95 -12.61
C LEU A 86 5.96 4.64 -11.97
N THR A 87 5.07 4.03 -11.18
CA THR A 87 5.25 2.73 -10.53
C THR A 87 4.49 1.65 -11.29
N LYS A 88 5.11 0.47 -11.41
CA LYS A 88 4.44 -0.78 -11.77
C LYS A 88 4.78 -1.87 -10.75
N LEU A 89 3.80 -2.70 -10.45
CA LEU A 89 3.93 -3.82 -9.53
C LEU A 89 4.24 -5.11 -10.31
N TYR A 90 5.30 -5.81 -9.93
CA TYR A 90 5.66 -7.08 -10.54
C TYR A 90 6.20 -8.07 -9.50
N GLY A 91 5.49 -9.20 -9.33
CA GLY A 91 5.78 -10.17 -8.29
C GLY A 91 5.68 -9.54 -6.90
N PHE A 92 6.75 -9.66 -6.12
CA PHE A 92 6.87 -9.11 -4.77
C PHE A 92 7.37 -7.66 -4.74
N ASN A 93 7.77 -7.11 -5.89
CA ASN A 93 8.49 -5.84 -5.96
C ASN A 93 7.70 -4.75 -6.66
N SER A 94 8.02 -3.52 -6.29
CA SER A 94 7.52 -2.28 -6.89
C SER A 94 8.65 -1.62 -7.69
N TYR A 95 8.47 -1.47 -9.00
CA TYR A 95 9.46 -0.87 -9.89
C TYR A 95 9.00 0.51 -10.33
N TRP A 96 9.92 1.47 -10.42
CA TRP A 96 9.63 2.81 -10.91
C TRP A 96 10.45 3.14 -12.15
N TYR A 97 9.89 3.98 -13.02
CA TYR A 97 10.54 4.45 -14.25
C TYR A 97 10.04 5.84 -14.63
N TYR A 98 10.82 6.58 -15.42
CA TYR A 98 10.37 7.81 -16.04
C TYR A 98 9.51 7.51 -17.27
N PRO A 99 8.36 8.19 -17.45
CA PRO A 99 7.57 8.06 -18.68
C PRO A 99 8.40 8.50 -19.89
N GLU A 100 8.15 7.92 -21.07
CA GLU A 100 8.92 8.16 -22.32
C GLU A 100 9.15 9.64 -22.64
N LYS A 101 8.16 10.50 -22.38
CA LYS A 101 8.28 11.95 -22.59
C LYS A 101 9.42 12.59 -21.78
N ASN A 102 9.68 12.08 -20.57
CA ASN A 102 10.72 12.60 -19.68
C ASN A 102 12.08 11.89 -19.91
N GLN A 103 12.08 10.70 -20.53
CA GLN A 103 13.32 9.99 -20.88
C GLN A 103 14.09 10.72 -21.99
N ALA A 104 13.38 11.38 -22.91
CA ALA A 104 14.00 12.21 -23.95
C ALA A 104 14.62 13.52 -23.42
N GLU A 105 14.17 13.99 -22.25
CA GLU A 105 14.63 15.23 -21.62
C GLU A 105 15.82 15.01 -20.68
N ASP A 106 15.92 13.81 -20.08
CA ASP A 106 17.03 13.37 -19.22
C ASP A 106 18.14 12.60 -19.98
N SER A 107 18.01 12.42 -21.30
CA SER A 107 19.10 11.85 -22.13
C SER A 107 20.22 12.88 -22.23
N PRO A 108 21.49 12.53 -21.93
CA PRO A 108 22.60 13.43 -22.15
C PRO A 108 22.62 13.84 -23.63
N ALA A 109 22.70 15.15 -23.89
CA ALA A 109 22.93 15.64 -25.24
C ALA A 109 24.33 15.16 -25.67
N ASP A 110 24.38 14.35 -26.72
CA ASP A 110 25.62 13.89 -27.35
C ASP A 110 26.48 15.05 -27.88
#